data_AF-A0A7Y8J5T6-F1
#
_entry.id   AF-A0A7Y8J5T6-F1
#
_cell.length_a   1.000
_cell.length_b   1.000
_cell.length_c   1.000
_cell.angle_alpha   90.00
_cell.angle_beta   90.00
_cell.angle_gamma   90.00
#
_symmetry.space_group_name_H-M   'P 1'
#
loop_
_entity.id
_entity.type
_entity.pdbx_description
1 polymer ?
#
loop_
_entity_poly.entity_id
_entity_poly.type
_entity_poly.pdbx_seq_one_letter_code
_entity_poly.pdbx_strand_id
1 'polypeptide(L)'
;FLVGNLFNAFSLISSKSNLPKNILRQTTQSALNNVFKLSPAKALSGPIDRGDIYTIKKHLEALDDEIKKSKNNRIKLLKKNYIIQSLLLLDVVREKYGILKRQHLQIKKILLKELNS
;
A
#
# COMPACT_ATOMS: atom_id res chain seq x y z
N PHE A 1 3.81 2.93 -3.60
CA PHE A 1 3.10 2.86 -4.90
C PHE A 1 2.17 1.64 -4.99
N LEU A 2 2.67 0.40 -4.86
CA LEU A 2 1.86 -0.83 -4.93
C LEU A 2 0.69 -0.88 -3.93
N VAL A 3 0.97 -0.51 -2.69
CA VAL A 3 0.02 -0.51 -1.56
C VAL A 3 -1.12 0.51 -1.77
N GLY A 4 -0.81 1.69 -2.32
CA GLY A 4 -1.81 2.69 -2.70
C GLY A 4 -2.62 2.26 -3.93
N ASN A 5 -2.00 1.55 -4.87
CA ASN A 5 -2.71 0.94 -6.00
C ASN A 5 -3.65 -0.19 -5.57
N LEU A 6 -3.33 -0.96 -4.53
CA LEU A 6 -4.23 -2.00 -4.02
C LEU A 6 -5.47 -1.39 -3.36
N PHE A 7 -5.30 -0.29 -2.60
CA PHE A 7 -6.41 0.50 -2.07
C PHE A 7 -7.26 1.11 -3.20
N ASN A 8 -6.62 1.68 -4.23
CA ASN A 8 -7.32 2.18 -5.41
C ASN A 8 -8.01 1.06 -6.20
N ALA A 9 -7.42 -0.14 -6.27
CA ALA A 9 -8.01 -1.33 -6.86
C ALA A 9 -9.25 -1.80 -6.08
N PHE A 10 -9.27 -1.61 -4.76
CA PHE A 10 -10.46 -1.83 -3.94
C PHE A 10 -11.57 -0.84 -4.26
N SER A 11 -11.29 0.48 -4.32
CA SER A 11 -12.26 1.50 -4.76
C SER A 11 -12.79 1.25 -6.17
N LEU A 12 -12.00 0.55 -6.98
CA LEU A 12 -12.34 0.10 -8.32
C LEU A 12 -13.33 -1.05 -8.36
N ILE A 13 -13.15 -2.05 -7.49
CA ILE A 13 -14.04 -3.21 -7.38
C ILE A 13 -15.43 -2.78 -6.87
N SER A 14 -15.51 -1.72 -6.07
CA SER A 14 -16.76 -1.17 -5.54
C SER A 14 -17.41 -0.10 -6.44
N SER A 15 -16.75 0.34 -7.51
CA SER A 15 -17.21 1.44 -8.38
C SER A 15 -17.95 0.95 -9.64
N LYS A 16 -19.08 1.59 -9.96
CA LYS A 16 -19.76 1.44 -11.27
C LYS A 16 -19.22 2.37 -12.37
N SER A 17 -18.23 3.21 -12.07
CA SER A 17 -17.69 4.20 -13.01
C SER A 17 -16.36 3.77 -13.64
N ASN A 18 -16.07 4.27 -14.84
CA ASN A 18 -14.81 4.00 -15.55
C ASN A 18 -13.65 4.90 -15.09
N LEU A 19 -13.93 6.00 -14.37
CA LEU A 19 -12.89 6.94 -13.93
C LEU A 19 -11.82 6.29 -13.04
N PRO A 20 -12.15 5.46 -12.04
CA PRO A 20 -11.16 4.73 -11.25
C PRO A 20 -10.30 3.79 -12.09
N LYS A 21 -10.81 3.27 -13.22
CA LYS A 21 -10.06 2.33 -14.10
C LYS A 21 -8.95 3.08 -14.83
N ASN A 22 -9.27 4.27 -15.33
CA ASN A 22 -8.30 5.12 -16.01
C ASN A 22 -7.20 5.58 -15.05
N ILE A 23 -7.56 5.98 -13.84
CA ILE A 23 -6.60 6.36 -12.80
C ILE A 23 -5.68 5.19 -12.48
N LEU A 24 -6.22 3.99 -12.22
CA LEU A 24 -5.39 2.82 -11.90
C LEU A 24 -4.48 2.43 -13.08
N ARG A 25 -4.97 2.49 -14.31
CA ARG A 25 -4.16 2.20 -15.50
C ARG A 25 -2.99 3.17 -15.60
N GLN A 26 -3.26 4.47 -15.49
CA GLN A 26 -2.23 5.50 -15.58
C GLN A 26 -1.20 5.39 -14.46
N THR A 27 -1.65 5.19 -13.21
CA THR A 27 -0.73 5.02 -12.09
C THR A 27 0.11 3.75 -12.28
N THR A 28 -0.51 2.61 -12.59
CA THR A 28 0.22 1.35 -12.81
C THR A 28 1.27 1.48 -13.91
N GLN A 29 0.91 2.07 -15.05
CA GLN A 29 1.85 2.30 -16.15
C GLN A 29 3.01 3.21 -15.74
N SER A 30 2.72 4.29 -15.01
CA SER A 30 3.75 5.21 -14.52
C SER A 30 4.74 4.51 -13.59
N ALA A 31 4.28 3.65 -12.67
CA ALA A 31 5.19 2.87 -11.83
C ALA A 31 6.06 1.92 -12.63
N LEU A 32 5.48 1.17 -13.57
CA LEU A 32 6.26 0.26 -14.41
C LEU A 32 7.33 1.01 -15.18
N ASN A 33 6.97 2.14 -15.80
CA ASN A 33 7.92 2.99 -16.51
C ASN A 33 9.05 3.47 -15.60
N ASN A 34 8.74 3.88 -14.36
CA ASN A 34 9.75 4.32 -13.40
C ASN A 34 10.68 3.17 -12.97
N VAL A 35 10.14 1.95 -12.78
CA VAL A 35 10.93 0.76 -12.44
C VAL A 35 11.91 0.43 -13.57
N PHE A 36 11.45 0.44 -14.83
CA PHE A 36 12.31 0.15 -15.98
C PHE A 36 13.36 1.25 -16.25
N LYS A 37 13.03 2.51 -15.96
CA LYS A 37 13.94 3.65 -16.19
C LYS A 37 15.00 3.82 -15.08
N LEU A 38 14.65 3.49 -13.84
CA LEU A 38 15.52 3.70 -12.67
C LEU A 38 16.02 2.34 -12.15
N SER A 39 15.44 1.88 -11.06
CA SER A 39 15.52 0.53 -10.50
C SER A 39 14.32 0.36 -9.55
N PRO A 40 13.92 -0.85 -9.14
CA PRO A 40 12.80 -1.03 -8.23
C PRO A 40 12.91 -0.19 -6.95
N ALA A 41 14.10 -0.18 -6.31
CA ALA A 41 14.36 0.63 -5.12
C ALA A 41 14.28 2.13 -5.40
N LYS A 42 14.91 2.62 -6.48
CA LYS A 42 14.89 4.07 -6.82
C LYS A 42 13.51 4.55 -7.26
N ALA A 43 12.71 3.68 -7.88
CA ALA A 43 11.35 3.98 -8.33
C ALA A 43 10.32 3.98 -7.20
N LEU A 44 10.68 3.44 -6.02
CA LEU A 44 9.78 3.39 -4.88
C LEU A 44 9.38 4.82 -4.43
N SER A 45 8.09 5.00 -4.18
CA SER A 45 7.51 6.22 -3.64
C SER A 45 6.27 5.92 -2.79
N GLY A 46 5.79 6.92 -2.05
CA GLY A 46 4.54 6.87 -1.29
C GLY A 46 4.74 6.77 0.23
N PRO A 47 3.70 6.40 0.99
CA PRO A 47 3.72 6.56 2.44
C PRO A 47 4.75 5.64 3.14
N ILE A 48 4.98 4.42 2.62
CA ILE A 48 6.04 3.54 3.17
C ILE A 48 7.42 4.14 2.94
N ASP A 49 7.69 4.67 1.74
CA ASP A 49 8.96 5.30 1.35
C ASP A 49 9.29 6.53 2.22
N ARG A 50 8.27 7.35 2.50
CA ARG A 50 8.42 8.57 3.30
C ARG A 50 8.39 8.35 4.81
N GLY A 51 8.00 7.16 5.29
CA GLY A 51 7.72 6.93 6.71
C GLY A 51 6.47 7.64 7.21
N ASP A 52 5.47 7.80 6.36
CA ASP A 52 4.21 8.49 6.64
C ASP A 52 3.24 7.62 7.46
N ILE A 53 3.46 7.60 8.77
CA ILE A 53 2.68 6.78 9.73
C ILE A 53 1.20 7.14 9.67
N TYR A 54 0.87 8.43 9.53
CA TYR A 54 -0.52 8.91 9.53
C TYR A 54 -1.31 8.30 8.37
N THR A 55 -0.78 8.39 7.14
CA THR A 55 -1.43 7.78 5.98
C THR A 55 -1.57 6.27 6.11
N ILE A 56 -0.57 5.56 6.64
CA ILE A 56 -0.66 4.10 6.84
C ILE A 56 -1.80 3.73 7.79
N LYS A 57 -1.94 4.44 8.92
CA LYS A 57 -3.06 4.23 9.86
C LYS A 57 -4.41 4.50 9.19
N LYS A 58 -4.53 5.60 8.44
CA LYS A 58 -5.77 5.96 7.76
C LYS A 58 -6.21 4.92 6.73
N HIS A 59 -5.29 4.33 5.99
CA HIS A 59 -5.61 3.23 5.07
C HIS A 59 -6.09 1.96 5.80
N LEU A 60 -5.46 1.61 6.92
CA LEU A 60 -5.87 0.46 7.74
C LEU A 60 -7.27 0.67 8.33
N GLU A 61 -7.52 1.85 8.90
CA GLU A 61 -8.84 2.27 9.41
C GLU A 61 -9.91 2.16 8.31
N ALA A 62 -9.64 2.67 7.11
CA ALA A 62 -10.57 2.59 5.98
C ALA A 62 -10.87 1.14 5.57
N LEU A 63 -9.86 0.25 5.58
CA LEU A 63 -10.06 -1.16 5.29
C LEU A 63 -10.87 -1.86 6.40
N ASP A 64 -10.65 -1.50 7.66
CA ASP A 64 -11.40 -2.06 8.79
C ASP A 64 -12.86 -1.63 8.80
N ASP A 65 -13.13 -0.36 8.51
CA ASP A 65 -14.49 0.14 8.40
C ASP A 65 -15.26 -0.57 7.28
N GLU A 66 -14.60 -0.87 6.16
CA GLU A 66 -15.20 -1.64 5.08
C GLU A 66 -15.38 -3.12 5.44
N ILE A 67 -14.48 -3.73 6.22
CA ILE A 67 -14.67 -5.09 6.76
C ILE A 67 -15.89 -5.13 7.69
N LYS A 68 -16.10 -4.10 8.52
CA LYS A 68 -17.26 -4.03 9.42
C LYS A 68 -18.57 -3.87 8.65
N LYS A 69 -18.58 -3.07 7.59
CA LYS A 69 -19.77 -2.86 6.73
C LYS A 69 -20.07 -4.05 5.82
N SER A 70 -19.03 -4.78 5.41
CA SER A 70 -19.14 -5.83 4.40
C SER A 70 -19.11 -7.23 5.02
N LYS A 71 -20.08 -8.08 4.69
CA LYS A 71 -20.00 -9.53 4.99
C LYS A 71 -18.99 -10.27 4.08
N ASN A 72 -18.24 -9.55 3.24
CA ASN A 72 -17.37 -10.12 2.22
C ASN A 72 -15.94 -10.38 2.75
N ASN A 73 -15.56 -11.65 2.81
CA ASN A 73 -14.22 -12.09 3.19
C ASN A 73 -13.10 -11.57 2.27
N ARG A 74 -13.41 -11.12 1.05
CA ARG A 74 -12.42 -10.51 0.13
C ARG A 74 -11.78 -9.26 0.72
N ILE A 75 -12.49 -8.48 1.54
CA ILE A 75 -11.93 -7.25 2.11
C ILE A 75 -10.87 -7.58 3.17
N LYS A 76 -11.10 -8.63 3.96
CA LYS A 76 -10.10 -9.16 4.88
C LYS A 76 -8.83 -9.62 4.15
N LEU A 77 -8.98 -10.29 3.00
CA LEU A 77 -7.84 -10.68 2.15
C LEU A 77 -7.11 -9.45 1.58
N LEU A 78 -7.83 -8.41 1.16
CA LEU A 78 -7.23 -7.16 0.69
C LEU A 78 -6.43 -6.46 1.79
N LYS A 79 -6.95 -6.41 3.02
CA LYS A 79 -6.22 -5.88 4.18
C LYS A 79 -4.93 -6.67 4.43
N LYS A 80 -5.00 -8.00 4.45
CA LYS A 80 -3.80 -8.85 4.60
C LYS A 80 -2.78 -8.60 3.49
N ASN A 81 -3.23 -8.48 2.25
CA ASN A 81 -2.36 -8.21 1.11
C ASN A 81 -1.70 -6.81 1.23
N TYR A 82 -2.47 -5.77 1.58
CA TYR A 82 -1.95 -4.44 1.88
C TYR A 82 -0.83 -4.48 2.93
N ILE A 83 -1.04 -5.22 4.03
CA ILE A 83 -0.08 -5.34 5.12
C ILE A 83 1.20 -6.05 4.66
N ILE A 84 1.07 -7.21 4.01
CA ILE A 84 2.22 -7.99 3.54
C ILE A 84 3.04 -7.19 2.52
N GLN A 85 2.39 -6.56 1.54
CA GLN A 85 3.09 -5.72 0.57
C GLN A 85 3.77 -4.53 1.25
N SER A 86 3.14 -3.91 2.24
CA SER A 86 3.73 -2.80 2.99
C SER A 86 4.98 -3.24 3.76
N LEU A 87 4.97 -4.45 4.33
CA LEU A 87 6.13 -5.03 5.01
C LEU A 87 7.28 -5.29 4.01
N LEU A 88 6.99 -5.89 2.85
CA LEU A 88 7.99 -6.12 1.79
C LEU A 88 8.59 -4.80 1.27
N LEU A 89 7.77 -3.75 1.16
CA LEU A 89 8.26 -2.44 0.74
C LEU A 89 9.25 -1.82 1.73
N LEU A 90 9.24 -2.20 3.01
CA LEU A 90 10.27 -1.73 3.95
C LEU A 90 11.64 -2.31 3.59
N ASP A 91 11.73 -3.52 3.07
CA ASP A 91 13.00 -4.07 2.60
C ASP A 91 13.52 -3.29 1.39
N VAL A 92 12.63 -2.88 0.50
CA VAL A 92 12.95 -2.00 -0.65
C VAL A 92 13.38 -0.60 -0.19
N VAL A 93 12.75 -0.05 0.86
CA VAL A 93 13.19 1.23 1.47
C VAL A 93 14.60 1.10 2.04
N ARG A 94 14.91 -0.02 2.70
CA ARG A 94 16.26 -0.28 3.20
C ARG A 94 17.26 -0.40 2.07
N GLU A 95 16.93 -1.05 0.95
CA GLU A 95 17.78 -1.08 -0.23
C GLU A 95 18.01 0.33 -0.80
N LYS A 96 16.96 1.16 -0.87
CA LYS A 96 17.01 2.52 -1.41
C LYS A 96 17.87 3.47 -0.58
N TYR A 97 17.78 3.41 0.75
CA TYR A 97 18.41 4.38 1.66
C TYR A 97 19.53 3.79 2.53
N GLY A 98 19.81 2.49 2.43
CA GLY A 98 20.73 1.75 3.30
C GLY A 98 20.18 1.42 4.70
N ILE A 99 19.26 2.24 5.25
CA ILE A 99 18.73 2.08 6.60
C ILE A 99 17.25 2.44 6.72
N LEU A 100 16.57 1.79 7.66
CA LEU A 100 15.22 2.16 8.08
C LEU A 100 15.26 3.24 9.17
N LYS A 101 14.60 4.37 8.93
CA LYS A 101 14.39 5.42 9.93
C LYS A 101 13.42 4.98 11.02
N ARG A 102 13.39 5.70 12.13
CA ARG A 102 12.48 5.45 13.27
C ARG A 102 11.02 5.31 12.83
N GLN A 103 10.57 6.15 11.90
CA GLN A 103 9.21 6.11 11.37
C GLN A 103 8.92 4.79 10.64
N HIS A 104 9.86 4.29 9.84
CA HIS A 104 9.73 3.00 9.15
C HIS A 104 9.62 1.83 10.14
N LEU A 105 10.42 1.86 11.22
CA LEU A 105 10.34 0.85 12.27
C LEU A 105 8.99 0.91 13.01
N GLN A 106 8.43 2.10 13.21
CA GLN A 106 7.11 2.26 13.80
C GLN A 106 6.00 1.74 12.87
N ILE A 107 6.10 2.00 11.56
CA ILE A 107 5.21 1.41 10.56
C ILE A 107 5.29 -0.12 10.62
N LYS A 108 6.50 -0.70 10.65
CA LYS A 108 6.69 -2.16 10.78
C LYS A 108 5.95 -2.73 11.99
N LYS A 109 6.08 -2.09 13.15
CA LYS A 109 5.39 -2.51 14.38
C LYS A 109 3.87 -2.48 14.25
N ILE A 110 3.32 -1.40 13.65
CA ILE A 110 1.88 -1.28 13.39
C ILE A 110 1.43 -2.42 12.48
N LEU A 111 2.10 -2.62 11.35
CA LEU A 111 1.74 -3.63 10.36
C LEU A 111 1.80 -5.07 10.91
N LEU A 112 2.82 -5.41 11.71
CA LEU A 112 2.92 -6.72 12.35
C LEU A 112 1.82 -6.95 13.40
N LYS A 113 1.46 -5.92 14.16
CA LYS A 113 0.33 -6.00 15.11
C LYS A 113 -0.98 -6.29 14.36
N GLU A 114 -1.23 -5.57 13.28
CA GLU A 114 -2.42 -5.74 12.44
C GLU A 114 -2.48 -7.09 11.71
N LEU A 115 -1.33 -7.68 11.37
CA LEU A 115 -1.27 -8.98 10.71
C LEU A 115 -1.67 -10.14 11.65
N ASN A 116 -1.36 -10.00 12.94
CA ASN A 116 -1.60 -11.00 13.97
C ASN A 116 -2.95 -10.82 14.70
N SER A 117 -3.72 -9.80 14.32
CA SER A 117 -5.08 -9.53 14.83
C SER A 117 -6.12 -10.23 13.96
#